data_AF-A0AA42WRU1-F1
#
_entry.id   AF-A0AA42WRU1-F1
#
_cell.length_a   1.000
_cell.length_b   1.000
_cell.length_c   1.000
_cell.angle_alpha   90.00
_cell.angle_beta   90.00
_cell.angle_gamma   90.00
#
_symmetry.space_group_name_H-M   'P 1'
#
loop_
_entity.id
_entity.type
_entity.pdbx_description
1 polymer ?
#
loop_
_entity_poly.entity_id
_entity_poly.type
_entity_poly.pdbx_seq_one_letter_code
_entity_poly.pdbx_strand_id
1 'polypeptide(L)'
;MQAYLASRFLSPPWHDLRYNARTPLGRGHAVVFRPAMIAAIRERRRIVAVHRTFLDPTTGLKADDLSDPRLMLGRPGRGAVQLAAATTVLGLAEGVETALAAMRLHRIPVWATLGAERAAHVLLPSGLKRLVLLFDRDAAGWKANRLAHLAYNRPGLEIVSPWPPAPCNDWADVLEARERVA
;
A
#
# COMPACT_ATOMS: atom_id res chain seq x y z
N MET A 1 -1.22 -15.78 1.70
CA MET A 1 -1.74 -14.40 1.92
C MET A 1 -2.34 -14.22 3.30
N GLN A 2 -3.37 -14.98 3.72
CA GLN A 2 -3.98 -14.80 5.05
C GLN A 2 -2.97 -15.04 6.17
N ALA A 3 -2.19 -16.12 6.14
CA ALA A 3 -1.12 -16.35 7.10
C ALA A 3 -0.07 -15.22 7.12
N TYR A 4 0.34 -14.74 5.94
CA TYR A 4 1.30 -13.63 5.80
C TYR A 4 0.81 -12.30 6.38
N LEU A 5 -0.44 -11.94 6.11
CA LEU A 5 -1.03 -10.70 6.61
C LEU A 5 -1.37 -10.83 8.10
N ALA A 6 -1.83 -12.00 8.54
CA ALA A 6 -2.11 -12.29 9.94
C ALA A 6 -0.84 -12.29 10.80
N SER A 7 0.30 -12.76 10.29
CA SER A 7 1.59 -12.65 10.98
C SER A 7 2.06 -11.20 11.15
N ARG A 8 1.40 -10.25 10.47
CA ARG A 8 1.58 -8.80 10.60
C ARG A 8 0.38 -8.11 11.27
N PHE A 9 -0.50 -8.87 11.92
CA PHE A 9 -1.70 -8.38 12.62
C PHE A 9 -2.75 -7.69 11.71
N LEU A 10 -2.78 -8.06 10.43
CA LEU A 10 -3.70 -7.52 9.44
C LEU A 10 -4.82 -8.54 9.14
N SER A 11 -6.07 -8.16 9.40
CA SER A 11 -7.25 -9.04 9.25
C SER A 11 -8.29 -8.53 8.23
N PRO A 12 -8.89 -9.42 7.39
CA PRO A 12 -9.85 -9.06 6.33
C PRO A 12 -11.09 -8.27 6.81
N PRO A 13 -11.87 -7.63 5.90
CA PRO A 13 -11.92 -7.83 4.44
C PRO A 13 -10.97 -6.98 3.60
N TRP A 14 -10.38 -7.59 2.57
CA TRP A 14 -9.49 -6.93 1.60
C TRP A 14 -10.12 -6.91 0.21
N HIS A 15 -10.64 -5.76 -0.21
CA HIS A 15 -11.36 -5.69 -1.48
C HIS A 15 -10.44 -5.94 -2.68
N ASP A 16 -9.26 -5.31 -2.68
CA ASP A 16 -8.31 -5.33 -3.80
C ASP A 16 -7.14 -6.30 -3.60
N LEU A 17 -7.13 -7.12 -2.55
CA LEU A 17 -6.08 -8.12 -2.32
C LEU A 17 -6.59 -9.54 -2.60
N ARG A 18 -5.78 -10.32 -3.31
CA ARG A 18 -6.01 -11.74 -3.60
C ARG A 18 -4.73 -12.54 -3.40
N TYR A 19 -4.87 -13.84 -3.22
CA TYR A 19 -3.76 -14.78 -3.25
C TYR A 19 -3.78 -15.56 -4.56
N ASN A 20 -2.62 -15.76 -5.16
CA ASN A 20 -2.48 -16.72 -6.25
C ASN A 20 -1.24 -17.59 -6.00
N ALA A 21 -1.46 -18.89 -5.82
CA ALA A 21 -0.40 -19.88 -5.57
C ALA A 21 0.54 -20.07 -6.77
N ARG A 22 0.07 -19.76 -7.98
CA ARG A 22 0.80 -19.94 -9.24
C ARG A 22 0.86 -18.62 -10.01
N THR A 23 1.54 -17.64 -9.45
CA THR A 23 1.76 -16.35 -10.10
C THR A 23 3.00 -16.42 -10.99
N PRO A 24 2.93 -16.01 -12.27
CA PRO A 24 4.07 -16.04 -13.16
C PRO A 24 5.12 -14.99 -12.76
N LEU A 25 6.38 -15.44 -12.66
CA LEU A 25 7.59 -14.67 -12.41
C LEU A 25 8.56 -14.90 -13.59
N GLY A 26 9.09 -13.83 -14.17
CA GLY A 26 9.90 -13.91 -15.39
C GLY A 26 9.10 -13.74 -16.69
N ARG A 27 9.71 -14.06 -17.83
CA ARG A 27 9.13 -13.89 -19.17
C ARG A 27 9.49 -15.07 -20.08
N GLY A 28 8.59 -15.37 -21.03
CA GLY A 28 8.83 -16.41 -22.06
C GLY A 28 9.12 -17.78 -21.46
N HIS A 29 10.11 -18.48 -22.03
CA HIS A 29 10.51 -19.82 -21.60
C HIS A 29 11.14 -19.88 -20.20
N ALA A 30 11.56 -18.74 -19.64
CA ALA A 30 12.13 -18.66 -18.29
C ALA A 30 11.07 -18.40 -17.20
N VAL A 31 9.77 -18.44 -17.55
CA VAL A 31 8.71 -18.20 -16.57
C VAL A 31 8.67 -19.33 -15.53
N VAL A 32 8.72 -18.95 -14.27
CA VAL A 32 8.47 -19.83 -13.13
C VAL A 32 7.20 -19.39 -12.41
N PHE A 33 6.57 -20.30 -11.69
CA PHE A 33 5.34 -20.00 -10.95
C PHE A 33 5.62 -20.03 -9.45
N ARG A 34 5.29 -18.93 -8.76
CA ARG A 34 5.46 -18.81 -7.32
C ARG A 34 4.19 -18.26 -6.66
N PRO A 35 3.97 -18.55 -5.38
CA PRO A 35 2.87 -17.95 -4.65
C PRO A 35 3.08 -16.44 -4.52
N ALA A 36 2.02 -15.66 -4.65
CA ALA A 36 2.07 -14.22 -4.46
C ALA A 36 0.78 -13.65 -3.87
N MET A 37 0.92 -12.56 -3.13
CA MET A 37 -0.18 -11.63 -2.88
C MET A 37 -0.34 -10.72 -4.11
N ILE A 38 -1.55 -10.63 -4.63
CA ILE A 38 -1.93 -9.80 -5.77
C ILE A 38 -2.75 -8.63 -5.27
N ALA A 39 -2.28 -7.41 -5.52
CA ALA A 39 -3.00 -6.17 -5.24
C ALA A 39 -3.47 -5.53 -6.55
N ALA A 40 -4.78 -5.37 -6.71
CA ALA A 40 -5.34 -4.65 -7.85
C ALA A 40 -5.10 -3.15 -7.69
N ILE A 41 -4.61 -2.50 -8.74
CA ILE A 41 -4.44 -1.05 -8.80
C ILE A 41 -5.60 -0.50 -9.61
N ARG A 42 -6.41 0.36 -8.97
CA ARG A 42 -7.63 0.91 -9.55
C ARG A 42 -7.54 2.40 -9.80
N GLU A 43 -7.90 2.79 -11.01
CA GLU A 43 -8.26 4.17 -11.34
C GLU A 43 -9.79 4.23 -11.52
N ARG A 44 -10.47 4.96 -10.63
CA ARG A 44 -11.94 4.92 -10.52
C ARG A 44 -12.41 3.47 -10.32
N ARG A 45 -13.20 2.92 -11.25
CA ARG A 45 -13.73 1.54 -11.21
C ARG A 45 -12.89 0.54 -12.01
N ARG A 46 -11.88 1.00 -12.76
CA ARG A 46 -11.10 0.15 -13.67
C ARG A 46 -9.82 -0.35 -13.00
N ILE A 47 -9.52 -1.64 -13.15
CA ILE A 47 -8.19 -2.17 -12.81
C ILE A 47 -7.25 -1.79 -13.96
N VAL A 48 -6.19 -1.05 -13.64
CA VAL A 48 -5.23 -0.51 -14.62
C VAL A 48 -3.87 -1.21 -14.56
N ALA A 49 -3.57 -1.84 -13.42
CA ALA A 49 -2.37 -2.63 -13.20
C ALA A 49 -2.59 -3.57 -12.01
N VAL A 50 -1.66 -4.49 -11.82
CA VAL A 50 -1.60 -5.33 -10.61
C VAL A 50 -0.19 -5.29 -10.03
N HIS A 51 -0.12 -5.29 -8.71
CA HIS A 51 1.12 -5.42 -7.97
C HIS A 51 1.19 -6.80 -7.35
N ARG A 52 2.32 -7.47 -7.50
CA ARG A 52 2.56 -8.84 -7.04
C ARG A 52 3.64 -8.80 -5.99
N THR A 53 3.31 -9.19 -4.77
CA THR A 53 4.30 -9.44 -3.73
C THR A 53 4.51 -10.95 -3.67
N PHE A 54 5.61 -11.43 -4.22
CA PHE A 54 5.98 -12.83 -4.22
C PHE A 54 6.32 -13.30 -2.82
N LEU A 55 5.84 -14.50 -2.50
CA LEU A 55 6.00 -15.11 -1.21
C LEU A 55 6.92 -16.33 -1.33
N ASP A 56 7.66 -16.60 -0.26
CA ASP A 56 8.35 -17.86 -0.11
C ASP A 56 7.31 -18.98 0.12
N PRO A 57 7.36 -20.09 -0.64
CA PRO A 57 6.37 -21.16 -0.54
C PRO A 57 6.46 -21.96 0.76
N THR A 58 7.60 -21.92 1.45
CA THR A 58 7.86 -22.68 2.69
C THR A 58 7.46 -21.87 3.91
N THR A 59 7.92 -20.62 4.01
CA THR A 59 7.69 -19.75 5.16
C THR A 59 6.40 -18.94 5.04
N GLY A 60 5.91 -18.73 3.83
CA GLY A 60 4.77 -17.86 3.55
C GLY A 60 5.07 -16.37 3.72
N LEU A 61 6.32 -15.99 4.02
CA LEU A 61 6.80 -14.61 4.11
C LEU A 61 7.11 -14.05 2.72
N LYS A 62 7.49 -12.76 2.64
CA LYS A 62 8.05 -12.20 1.41
C LYS A 62 9.25 -13.04 0.96
N ALA A 63 9.30 -13.36 -0.33
CA ALA A 63 10.43 -14.07 -0.91
C ALA A 63 11.72 -13.26 -0.70
N ASP A 64 12.70 -13.85 -0.03
CA ASP A 64 14.00 -13.26 0.30
C ASP A 64 15.09 -13.62 -0.73
N ASP A 65 14.85 -14.66 -1.52
CA ASP A 65 15.69 -15.08 -2.65
C ASP A 65 15.58 -14.16 -3.89
N LEU A 66 14.65 -13.20 -3.88
CA LEU A 66 14.47 -12.22 -4.95
C LEU A 66 15.06 -10.86 -4.55
N SER A 67 15.78 -10.20 -5.48
CA SER A 67 16.31 -8.85 -5.24
C SER A 67 15.22 -7.82 -4.92
N ASP A 68 14.06 -7.93 -5.58
CA ASP A 68 12.81 -7.28 -5.16
C ASP A 68 11.62 -8.23 -5.37
N PRO A 69 10.98 -8.71 -4.29
CA PRO A 69 9.82 -9.58 -4.39
C PRO A 69 8.54 -8.82 -4.82
N ARG A 70 8.61 -7.50 -5.02
CA ARG A 70 7.47 -6.64 -5.39
C ARG A 70 7.53 -6.27 -6.86
N LEU A 71 6.69 -6.89 -7.68
CA LEU A 71 6.69 -6.67 -9.13
C LEU A 71 5.34 -6.20 -9.65
N MET A 72 5.37 -5.11 -10.41
CA MET A 72 4.19 -4.56 -11.07
C MET A 72 3.97 -5.19 -12.46
N LEU A 73 2.71 -5.32 -12.86
CA LEU A 73 2.31 -5.67 -14.23
C LEU A 73 1.27 -4.65 -14.70
N GLY A 74 1.52 -4.04 -15.86
CA GLY A 74 0.72 -2.94 -16.40
C GLY A 74 1.24 -1.57 -16.02
N ARG A 75 0.52 -0.52 -16.42
CA ARG A 75 0.85 0.87 -16.13
C ARG A 75 -0.13 1.39 -15.09
N PRO A 76 0.32 1.75 -13.88
CA PRO A 76 -0.60 2.07 -12.80
C PRO A 76 -1.23 3.45 -12.96
N GLY A 77 -0.62 4.34 -13.77
CA GLY A 77 -1.11 5.70 -14.00
C GLY A 77 -1.46 6.40 -12.69
N ARG A 78 -2.68 6.93 -12.62
CA ARG A 78 -3.24 7.60 -11.43
C ARG A 78 -3.98 6.65 -10.48
N GLY A 79 -3.88 5.34 -10.69
CA GLY A 79 -4.55 4.35 -9.86
C GLY A 79 -3.85 4.13 -8.51
N ALA A 80 -4.56 3.53 -7.56
CA ALA A 80 -4.00 3.11 -6.28
C ALA A 80 -4.61 1.76 -5.87
N VAL A 81 -4.00 1.07 -4.91
CA VAL A 81 -4.65 -0.09 -4.27
C VAL A 81 -5.67 0.46 -3.28
N GLN A 82 -6.96 0.22 -3.53
CA GLN A 82 -8.04 0.79 -2.73
C GLN A 82 -8.49 -0.23 -1.67
N LEU A 83 -7.81 -0.24 -0.52
CA LEU A 83 -8.03 -1.24 0.54
C LEU A 83 -9.41 -1.09 1.21
N ALA A 84 -9.93 0.13 1.23
CA ALA A 84 -11.27 0.47 1.66
C ALA A 84 -11.86 1.58 0.75
N ALA A 85 -13.19 1.65 0.70
CA ALA A 85 -13.88 2.74 0.01
C ALA A 85 -13.55 4.08 0.70
N ALA A 86 -13.15 5.07 -0.08
CA ALA A 86 -12.93 6.42 0.45
C ALA A 86 -14.25 7.04 0.93
N THR A 87 -14.17 7.83 2.00
CA THR A 87 -15.29 8.63 2.52
C THR A 87 -15.02 10.11 2.24
N THR A 88 -15.42 11.01 3.14
CA THR A 88 -14.93 12.40 3.17
C THR A 88 -13.49 12.51 3.68
N VAL A 89 -12.95 11.42 4.25
CA VAL A 89 -11.56 11.30 4.70
C VAL A 89 -10.89 10.13 3.95
N LEU A 90 -9.61 10.29 3.60
CA LEU A 90 -8.81 9.26 2.96
C LEU A 90 -7.35 9.39 3.37
N GLY A 91 -6.72 8.27 3.70
CA GLY A 91 -5.28 8.17 3.87
C GLY A 91 -4.57 7.72 2.58
N LEU A 92 -3.33 8.17 2.38
CA LEU A 92 -2.41 7.61 1.39
C LEU A 92 -1.15 7.10 2.10
N ALA A 93 -0.73 5.89 1.80
CA ALA A 93 0.54 5.31 2.26
C ALA A 93 1.27 4.65 1.09
N GLU A 94 2.58 4.41 1.22
CA GLU A 94 3.40 3.91 0.10
C GLU A 94 3.16 2.42 -0.16
N GLY A 95 3.29 1.59 0.87
CA GLY A 95 3.12 0.15 0.81
C GLY A 95 1.71 -0.33 1.15
N VAL A 96 1.36 -1.54 0.67
CA VAL A 96 0.10 -2.20 1.05
C VAL A 96 0.07 -2.49 2.55
N GLU A 97 1.18 -2.97 3.13
CA GLU A 97 1.23 -3.32 4.55
C GLU A 97 1.16 -2.07 5.43
N THR A 98 1.94 -1.04 5.10
CA THR A 98 1.87 0.29 5.73
C THR A 98 0.45 0.84 5.68
N ALA A 99 -0.21 0.79 4.52
CA ALA A 99 -1.58 1.27 4.36
C ALA A 99 -2.58 0.50 5.23
N LEU A 100 -2.47 -0.82 5.29
CA LEU A 100 -3.31 -1.67 6.13
C LEU A 100 -3.09 -1.39 7.62
N ALA A 101 -1.84 -1.25 8.05
CA ALA A 101 -1.51 -0.94 9.44
C ALA A 101 -1.99 0.46 9.84
N ALA A 102 -1.76 1.45 8.99
CA ALA A 102 -2.24 2.81 9.21
C ALA A 102 -3.78 2.89 9.24
N MET A 103 -4.47 2.12 8.39
CA MET A 103 -5.93 2.01 8.43
C MET A 103 -6.42 1.47 9.79
N ARG A 104 -5.75 0.46 10.35
CA ARG A 104 -6.06 -0.08 11.68
C ARG A 104 -5.78 0.95 12.79
N LEU A 105 -4.63 1.61 12.75
CA LEU A 105 -4.18 2.56 13.78
C LEU A 105 -4.99 3.87 13.79
N HIS A 106 -5.31 4.41 12.61
CA HIS A 106 -6.00 5.71 12.46
C HIS A 106 -7.51 5.56 12.27
N ARG A 107 -8.02 4.35 12.00
CA ARG A 107 -9.45 4.07 11.81
C ARG A 107 -10.10 4.91 10.69
N ILE A 108 -9.34 5.13 9.60
CA ILE A 108 -9.77 5.82 8.38
C ILE A 108 -9.49 4.93 7.16
N PRO A 109 -10.21 5.06 6.04
CA PRO A 109 -9.85 4.33 4.82
C PRO A 109 -8.48 4.80 4.32
N VAL A 110 -7.61 3.87 3.91
CA VAL A 110 -6.27 4.17 3.39
C VAL A 110 -6.06 3.47 2.05
N TRP A 111 -5.47 4.17 1.08
CA TRP A 111 -5.05 3.59 -0.20
C TRP A 111 -3.52 3.48 -0.25
N ALA A 112 -3.02 2.43 -0.91
CA ALA A 112 -1.59 2.27 -1.14
C ALA A 112 -1.19 2.83 -2.51
N THR A 113 -0.20 3.72 -2.53
CA THR A 113 0.32 4.38 -3.74
C THR A 113 1.35 3.53 -4.46
N LEU A 114 1.89 2.48 -3.85
CA LEU A 114 2.91 1.57 -4.41
C LEU A 114 4.11 2.33 -4.98
N GLY A 115 4.64 3.27 -4.20
CA GLY A 115 5.76 4.14 -4.55
C GLY A 115 5.53 5.58 -4.09
N ALA A 116 6.55 6.16 -3.46
CA ALA A 116 6.55 7.53 -2.95
C ALA A 116 6.32 8.55 -4.09
N GLU A 117 6.96 8.36 -5.23
CA GLU A 117 6.84 9.22 -6.41
C GLU A 117 5.43 9.23 -7.02
N ARG A 118 4.66 8.15 -6.80
CA ARG A 118 3.30 8.02 -7.32
C ARG A 118 2.26 8.76 -6.48
N ALA A 119 2.60 9.08 -5.23
CA ALA A 119 1.65 9.65 -4.27
C ALA A 119 0.98 10.93 -4.77
N ALA A 120 1.71 11.78 -5.50
CA ALA A 120 1.22 13.03 -6.07
C ALA A 120 0.35 12.88 -7.34
N HIS A 121 0.22 11.66 -7.87
CA HIS A 121 -0.49 11.39 -9.13
C HIS A 121 -1.81 10.64 -8.96
N VAL A 122 -2.03 10.04 -7.78
CA VAL A 122 -3.25 9.28 -7.47
C VAL A 122 -4.51 10.12 -7.70
N LEU A 123 -5.50 9.54 -8.38
CA LEU A 123 -6.78 10.18 -8.61
C LEU A 123 -7.61 10.13 -7.33
N LEU A 124 -7.68 11.25 -6.61
CA LEU A 124 -8.51 11.40 -5.42
C LEU A 124 -10.00 11.49 -5.77
N PRO A 125 -10.91 10.97 -4.91
CA PRO A 125 -12.34 11.20 -5.02
C PRO A 125 -12.68 12.70 -4.98
N SER A 126 -13.72 13.12 -5.71
CA SER A 126 -14.15 14.52 -5.78
C SER A 126 -14.72 15.07 -4.47
N GLY A 127 -15.36 14.22 -3.64
CA GLY A 127 -15.98 14.61 -2.37
C GLY A 127 -15.04 14.60 -1.16
N LEU A 128 -13.73 14.47 -1.37
CA LEU A 128 -12.76 14.37 -0.29
C LEU A 128 -12.58 15.73 0.42
N LYS A 129 -12.73 15.75 1.74
CA LYS A 129 -12.55 16.92 2.61
C LYS A 129 -11.25 16.89 3.39
N ARG A 130 -10.73 15.70 3.71
CA ARG A 130 -9.45 15.53 4.42
C ARG A 130 -8.60 14.42 3.79
N LEU A 131 -7.36 14.75 3.47
CA LEU A 131 -6.32 13.83 3.01
C LEU A 131 -5.28 13.65 4.12
N VAL A 132 -5.03 12.42 4.52
CA VAL A 132 -4.03 12.07 5.55
C VAL A 132 -2.85 11.38 4.87
N LEU A 133 -1.69 12.03 4.84
CA LEU A 133 -0.47 11.50 4.23
C LEU A 133 0.28 10.68 5.28
N LEU A 134 0.32 9.36 5.08
CA LEU A 134 0.82 8.33 6.01
C LEU A 134 2.08 7.68 5.42
N PHE A 135 3.07 8.50 5.07
CA PHE A 135 4.30 8.04 4.42
C PHE A 135 5.35 7.56 5.42
N ASP A 136 6.31 6.81 4.88
CA ASP A 136 7.41 6.23 5.65
C ASP A 136 8.37 7.36 6.10
N ARG A 137 9.03 7.19 7.24
CA ARG A 137 9.88 8.19 7.91
C ARG A 137 11.28 8.24 7.29
N ASP A 138 11.36 8.28 5.97
CA ASP A 138 12.60 8.32 5.20
C ASP A 138 12.62 9.44 4.15
N ALA A 139 13.77 9.61 3.48
CA ALA A 139 13.95 10.68 2.50
C ALA A 139 12.93 10.61 1.33
N ALA A 140 12.48 9.42 0.94
CA ALA A 140 11.49 9.24 -0.11
C ALA A 140 10.10 9.67 0.37
N GLY A 141 9.72 9.29 1.59
CA GLY A 141 8.46 9.70 2.22
C GLY A 141 8.38 11.20 2.46
N TRP A 142 9.46 11.85 2.91
CA TRP A 142 9.53 13.31 3.01
C TRP A 142 9.32 14.01 1.67
N LYS A 143 9.95 13.50 0.61
CA LYS A 143 9.79 14.02 -0.75
C LYS A 143 8.37 13.81 -1.26
N ALA A 144 7.80 12.61 -1.07
CA ALA A 144 6.44 12.27 -1.45
C ALA A 144 5.42 13.17 -0.74
N ASN A 145 5.62 13.43 0.55
CA ASN A 145 4.80 14.35 1.33
C ASN A 145 4.74 15.74 0.70
N ARG A 146 5.92 16.32 0.41
CA ARG A 146 6.01 17.65 -0.22
C ARG A 146 5.30 17.68 -1.57
N LEU A 147 5.52 16.67 -2.42
CA LEU A 147 4.91 16.61 -3.75
C LEU A 147 3.39 16.43 -3.68
N ALA A 148 2.89 15.60 -2.75
CA ALA A 148 1.46 15.38 -2.56
C ALA A 148 0.75 16.64 -2.05
N HIS A 149 1.36 17.37 -1.12
CA HIS A 149 0.85 18.69 -0.69
C HIS A 149 0.72 19.64 -1.87
N LEU A 150 1.76 19.78 -2.69
CA LEU A 150 1.71 20.65 -3.87
C LEU A 150 0.66 20.21 -4.89
N ALA A 151 0.54 18.92 -5.15
CA ALA A 151 -0.36 18.38 -6.18
C ALA A 151 -1.85 18.45 -5.79
N TYR A 152 -2.17 18.34 -4.50
CA TYR A 152 -3.56 18.24 -4.04
C TYR A 152 -4.07 19.49 -3.34
N ASN A 153 -3.22 20.49 -3.09
CA ASN A 153 -3.64 21.74 -2.47
C ASN A 153 -4.78 22.40 -3.25
N ARG A 154 -5.95 22.51 -2.63
CA ARG A 154 -7.15 23.15 -3.19
C ARG A 154 -8.13 23.55 -2.09
N PRO A 155 -8.97 24.58 -2.32
CA PRO A 155 -10.00 24.97 -1.37
C PRO A 155 -10.90 23.79 -0.98
N GLY A 156 -11.21 23.69 0.32
CA GLY A 156 -12.09 22.65 0.86
C GLY A 156 -11.46 21.28 1.06
N LEU A 157 -10.16 21.11 0.77
CA LEU A 157 -9.40 19.90 1.10
C LEU A 157 -8.31 20.22 2.15
N GLU A 158 -8.48 19.70 3.36
CA GLU A 158 -7.45 19.72 4.39
C GLU A 158 -6.44 18.60 4.13
N ILE A 159 -5.14 18.91 4.20
CA ILE A 159 -4.06 17.92 4.06
C ILE A 159 -3.25 17.90 5.35
N VAL A 160 -3.16 16.73 5.99
CA VAL A 160 -2.36 16.52 7.22
C VAL A 160 -1.38 15.38 7.02
N SER A 161 -0.24 15.45 7.72
CA SER A 161 0.87 14.50 7.54
C SER A 161 1.37 13.98 8.88
N PRO A 162 0.62 13.07 9.54
CA PRO A 162 1.17 12.35 10.68
C PRO A 162 2.33 11.46 10.23
N TRP A 163 3.35 11.37 11.08
CA TRP A 163 4.53 10.53 10.83
C TRP A 163 4.58 9.36 11.80
N PRO A 164 5.10 8.19 11.38
CA PRO A 164 5.47 7.14 12.31
C PRO A 164 6.38 7.70 13.43
N PRO A 165 6.05 7.46 14.71
CA PRO A 165 6.90 7.86 15.81
C PRO A 165 8.22 7.09 15.77
N ALA A 166 9.33 7.79 16.04
CA ALA A 166 10.62 7.12 16.22
C ALA A 166 10.51 6.08 17.35
N PRO A 167 11.17 4.91 17.22
CA PRO A 167 12.14 4.54 16.19
C PRO A 167 11.53 3.89 14.93
N CYS A 168 10.20 3.82 14.79
CA CYS A 168 9.56 3.13 13.67
C CYS A 168 9.76 3.89 12.36
N ASN A 169 10.06 3.16 11.28
CA ASN A 169 10.19 3.77 9.96
C ASN A 169 8.83 3.88 9.27
N ASP A 170 7.97 2.87 9.41
CA ASP A 170 6.65 2.87 8.78
C ASP A 170 5.52 2.54 9.77
N TRP A 171 4.28 2.63 9.31
CA TRP A 171 3.10 2.32 10.13
C TRP A 171 2.93 0.83 10.45
N ALA A 172 3.52 -0.07 9.66
CA ALA A 172 3.52 -1.49 9.96
C ALA A 172 4.43 -1.77 11.17
N ASP A 173 5.62 -1.17 11.23
CA ASP A 173 6.50 -1.21 12.40
C ASP A 173 5.79 -0.71 13.67
N VAL A 174 5.05 0.40 13.56
CA VAL A 174 4.29 0.98 14.69
C VAL A 174 3.23 0.01 15.20
N LEU A 175 2.51 -0.65 14.28
CA LEU A 175 1.50 -1.63 14.66
C LEU A 175 2.14 -2.84 15.33
N GLU A 176 3.21 -3.39 14.76
CA GLU A 176 3.93 -4.53 15.33
C GLU A 176 4.49 -4.21 16.72
N ALA A 177 5.07 -3.02 16.91
CA ALA A 177 5.58 -2.59 18.21
C ALA A 177 4.46 -2.46 19.27
N ARG A 178 3.27 -1.98 18.87
CA ARG A 178 2.11 -1.87 19.77
C ARG A 178 1.57 -3.23 20.18
N GLU A 179 1.40 -4.15 19.23
CA GLU A 179 0.81 -5.47 19.50
C GLU A 179 1.76 -6.41 20.26
N ARG A 180 3.09 -6.21 20.16
CA ARG A 180 4.07 -6.98 20.97
C ARG A 180 4.11 -6.56 22.45
N VAL A 181 3.59 -5.38 22.77
CA VAL A 181 3.54 -4.84 24.15
C VAL A 181 2.17 -5.08 24.80
N ALA A 182 1.15 -5.38 24.00
CA ALA A 182 -0.21 -5.69 24.44
C ALA A 182 -0.36 -7.14 24.90
#